data_AF-A0A5D2A224-F1
#
_entry.id   AF-A0A5D2A224-F1
#
_cell.length_a   1.000
_cell.length_b   1.000
_cell.length_c   1.000
_cell.angle_alpha   90.00
_cell.angle_beta   90.00
_cell.angle_gamma   90.00
#
_symmetry.space_group_name_H-M   'P 1'
#
loop_
_entity.id
_entity.type
_entity.pdbx_description
1 polymer ?
#
loop_
_entity_poly.entity_id
_entity_poly.type
_entity_poly.pdbx_seq_one_letter_code
_entity_poly.pdbx_strand_id
1 'polypeptide(L)'
;MLKLYILVFCKQVGMKSYERKRTYPMKSSKVIHSTTFTTKYASYLVPALTNIGRSQASCDVDEETKKMVRYEVDMALALSAKGFAWSRALKHKLRLNYKDDDRVGDGHGEPVTKKPKTEHEEEERMMCLRKLIPGGKEMMADDEMLLSELGSYVSCLELQVNILRSMLQNN
;
A
#
# COMPACT_ATOMS: atom_id res chain seq x y z
N MET A 1 12.03 -27.90 -11.32
CA MET A 1 10.87 -28.81 -11.24
C MET A 1 9.54 -28.05 -11.27
N LEU A 2 9.21 -27.20 -10.28
CA LEU A 2 7.93 -26.44 -10.26
C LEU A 2 7.67 -25.54 -11.48
N LYS A 3 8.71 -24.87 -12.01
CA LYS A 3 8.58 -24.04 -13.24
C LYS A 3 8.20 -24.85 -14.48
N LEU A 4 8.68 -26.09 -14.57
CA LEU A 4 8.37 -26.97 -15.70
C LEU A 4 6.92 -27.45 -15.60
N TYR A 5 6.45 -27.72 -14.38
CA TYR A 5 5.08 -28.15 -14.11
C TYR A 5 4.05 -27.08 -14.48
N ILE A 6 4.31 -25.81 -14.11
CA ILE A 6 3.42 -24.69 -14.45
C ILE A 6 3.40 -24.42 -15.96
N LEU A 7 4.56 -24.47 -16.63
CA LEU A 7 4.65 -24.27 -18.08
C LEU A 7 3.95 -25.39 -18.87
N VAL A 8 4.11 -26.64 -18.43
CA VAL A 8 3.42 -27.79 -19.03
C VAL A 8 1.91 -27.68 -18.82
N PHE A 9 1.48 -27.29 -17.62
CA PHE A 9 0.06 -27.08 -17.32
C PHE A 9 -0.54 -25.96 -18.19
N CYS A 10 0.07 -24.78 -18.26
CA CYS A 10 -0.41 -23.67 -19.09
C CYS A 10 -0.52 -24.02 -20.58
N LYS A 11 0.36 -24.88 -21.09
CA LYS A 11 0.34 -25.34 -22.49
C LYS A 11 -0.77 -26.37 -22.75
N GLN A 12 -1.09 -27.20 -21.76
CA GLN A 12 -2.16 -28.22 -21.84
C GLN A 12 -3.57 -27.61 -21.83
N VAL A 13 -3.77 -26.48 -21.12
CA VAL A 13 -5.10 -25.83 -20.98
C VAL A 13 -5.37 -24.74 -22.04
N GLY A 14 -4.52 -24.57 -23.06
CA GLY A 14 -4.76 -23.63 -24.16
C GLY A 14 -4.86 -22.16 -23.73
N MET A 15 -4.26 -21.78 -22.61
CA MET A 15 -4.29 -20.40 -22.11
C MET A 15 -3.36 -19.52 -22.96
N LYS A 16 -3.94 -18.62 -23.76
CA LYS A 16 -3.19 -17.58 -24.47
C LYS A 16 -2.54 -16.67 -23.43
N SER A 17 -1.21 -16.59 -23.44
CA SER A 17 -0.43 -15.63 -22.66
C SER A 17 -0.90 -14.22 -23.00
N TYR A 18 -1.71 -13.62 -22.14
CA TYR A 18 -1.88 -12.17 -22.14
C TYR A 18 -0.60 -11.61 -21.54
N GLU A 19 0.35 -11.26 -22.40
CA GLU A 19 1.45 -10.37 -22.04
C GLU A 19 0.87 -8.98 -21.69
N ARG A 20 0.31 -8.85 -20.49
CA ARG A 20 0.30 -7.57 -19.82
C ARG A 20 1.75 -7.28 -19.49
N LYS A 21 2.34 -6.33 -20.23
CA LYS A 21 3.67 -5.74 -20.02
C LYS A 21 3.80 -5.11 -18.63
N ARG A 22 3.82 -5.95 -17.59
CA ARG A 22 4.34 -5.63 -16.27
C ARG A 22 5.45 -6.63 -16.02
N THR A 23 6.62 -6.27 -16.53
CA THR A 23 7.86 -6.96 -16.21
C THR A 23 8.09 -6.77 -14.71
N TYR A 24 7.75 -7.78 -13.91
CA TYR A 24 8.16 -7.82 -12.50
C TYR A 24 9.61 -8.32 -12.45
N PRO A 25 10.59 -7.48 -12.11
CA PRO A 25 11.98 -7.93 -11.97
C PRO A 25 12.11 -8.71 -10.66
N MET A 26 11.96 -10.02 -10.72
CA MET A 26 11.81 -10.91 -9.55
C MET A 26 13.10 -11.09 -8.71
N LYS A 27 14.28 -10.51 -9.03
CA LYS A 27 15.46 -10.73 -8.14
C LYS A 27 16.65 -9.75 -8.17
N SER A 28 16.82 -8.87 -9.16
CA SER A 28 18.01 -7.97 -9.21
C SER A 28 17.76 -6.50 -8.81
N SER A 29 16.53 -6.11 -8.44
CA SER A 29 16.16 -4.69 -8.32
C SER A 29 15.64 -4.27 -6.93
N LYS A 30 15.82 -5.05 -5.86
CA LYS A 30 15.37 -4.61 -4.52
C LYS A 30 16.06 -3.31 -4.08
N VAL A 31 17.38 -3.22 -4.30
CA VAL A 31 18.18 -2.04 -3.95
C VAL A 31 17.86 -0.85 -4.87
N ILE A 32 17.66 -1.08 -6.17
CA ILE A 32 17.31 -0.01 -7.13
C ILE A 32 15.88 0.52 -6.86
N HIS A 33 14.92 -0.36 -6.56
CA HIS A 33 13.57 0.07 -6.15
C HIS A 33 13.59 0.81 -4.81
N SER A 34 14.40 0.35 -3.85
CA SER A 34 14.57 1.01 -2.56
C SER A 34 15.19 2.41 -2.70
N THR A 35 16.27 2.55 -3.44
CA THR A 35 16.96 3.84 -3.66
C THR A 35 16.07 4.83 -4.42
N THR A 36 15.47 4.40 -5.53
CA THR A 36 14.55 5.26 -6.30
C THR A 36 13.31 5.67 -5.51
N PHE A 37 12.75 4.76 -4.69
CA PHE A 37 11.68 5.09 -3.76
C PHE A 37 12.15 6.11 -2.73
N THR A 38 13.29 5.88 -2.10
CA THR A 38 13.83 6.71 -1.01
C THR A 38 14.08 8.14 -1.48
N THR A 39 14.73 8.30 -2.63
CA THR A 39 14.99 9.62 -3.21
C THR A 39 13.68 10.35 -3.53
N LYS A 40 12.68 9.66 -4.10
CA LYS A 40 11.36 10.25 -4.37
C LYS A 40 10.65 10.63 -3.08
N TYR A 41 10.62 9.74 -2.10
CA TYR A 41 9.94 9.94 -0.83
C TYR A 41 10.50 11.15 -0.09
N ALA A 42 11.82 11.23 0.05
CA ALA A 42 12.48 12.39 0.64
C ALA A 42 12.22 13.69 -0.16
N SER A 43 12.20 13.63 -1.50
CA SER A 43 11.96 14.81 -2.34
C SER A 43 10.56 15.41 -2.19
N TYR A 44 9.55 14.59 -1.86
CA TYR A 44 8.21 15.08 -1.55
C TYR A 44 8.08 15.48 -0.08
N LEU A 45 8.64 14.67 0.82
CA LEU A 45 8.43 14.81 2.26
C LEU A 45 9.16 16.02 2.85
N VAL A 46 10.46 16.19 2.58
CA VAL A 46 11.27 17.22 3.24
C VAL A 46 10.73 18.63 2.98
N PRO A 47 10.39 19.03 1.74
CA PRO A 47 9.81 20.34 1.50
C PRO A 47 8.45 20.52 2.18
N ALA A 48 7.60 19.49 2.18
CA ALA A 48 6.28 19.54 2.80
C ALA A 48 6.37 19.76 4.32
N LEU A 49 7.19 18.96 5.02
CA LEU A 49 7.40 19.12 6.46
C LEU A 49 8.02 20.48 6.81
N THR A 50 8.95 20.98 5.99
CA THR A 50 9.55 22.31 6.17
C THR A 50 8.51 23.42 6.07
N ASN A 51 7.55 23.29 5.14
CA ASN A 51 6.47 24.25 4.98
C ASN A 51 5.51 24.24 6.18
N ILE A 52 5.16 23.07 6.70
CA ILE A 52 4.34 22.94 7.92
C ILE A 52 5.02 23.66 9.09
N GLY A 53 6.30 23.39 9.31
CA GLY A 53 7.07 24.01 10.40
C GLY A 53 7.20 25.53 10.25
N ARG A 54 7.21 26.07 9.03
CA ARG A 54 7.27 27.52 8.79
C ARG A 54 5.94 28.23 9.08
N SER A 55 4.82 27.53 8.94
CA SER A 55 3.48 28.07 9.22
C SER A 55 3.11 28.08 10.69
N GLN A 56 3.87 27.37 11.54
CA GLN A 56 3.65 27.35 12.99
C GLN A 56 4.53 28.37 13.71
N ALA A 57 3.90 29.32 14.40
CA ALA A 57 4.57 30.27 15.31
C ALA A 57 4.53 29.81 16.78
N SER A 58 3.86 28.69 17.09
CA SER A 58 3.62 28.18 18.45
C SER A 58 4.31 26.83 18.68
N CYS A 59 4.79 26.63 19.91
CA CYS A 59 5.42 25.40 20.41
C CYS A 59 4.43 24.21 20.52
N ASP A 60 3.13 24.48 20.64
CA ASP A 60 2.14 23.42 20.83
C ASP A 60 1.79 22.70 19.52
N VAL A 61 1.95 21.38 19.54
CA VAL A 61 1.55 20.49 18.44
C VAL A 61 0.04 20.31 18.50
N ASP A 62 -0.68 21.23 17.85
CA ASP A 62 -2.12 21.12 17.67
C ASP A 62 -2.50 19.88 16.83
N GLU A 63 -3.70 19.33 17.05
CA GLU A 63 -4.21 18.17 16.31
C GLU A 63 -4.28 18.41 14.80
N GLU A 64 -4.53 19.64 14.37
CA GLU A 64 -4.53 20.01 12.95
C GLU A 64 -3.14 19.84 12.32
N THR A 65 -2.10 20.14 13.07
CA THR A 65 -0.71 19.93 12.64
C THR A 65 -0.42 18.45 12.47
N LYS A 66 -0.86 17.60 13.42
CA LYS A 66 -0.69 16.15 13.30
C LYS A 66 -1.44 15.60 12.08
N LYS A 67 -2.65 16.09 11.79
CA LYS A 67 -3.41 15.72 10.59
C LYS A 67 -2.67 16.12 9.32
N MET A 68 -2.14 17.34 9.26
CA MET A 68 -1.38 17.83 8.11
C MET A 68 -0.09 17.03 7.88
N VAL A 69 0.67 16.76 8.95
CA VAL A 69 1.88 15.91 8.87
C VAL A 69 1.52 14.52 8.37
N ARG A 70 0.48 13.87 8.93
CA ARG A 70 0.01 12.55 8.45
C ARG A 70 -0.38 12.58 6.98
N TYR A 71 -1.11 13.61 6.55
CA TYR A 71 -1.52 13.79 5.15
C TYR A 71 -0.31 13.88 4.21
N GLU A 72 0.66 14.73 4.54
CA GLU A 72 1.85 14.93 3.69
C GLU A 72 2.73 13.68 3.64
N VAL A 73 2.87 12.99 4.77
CA VAL A 73 3.57 11.71 4.89
C VAL A 73 2.91 10.63 4.00
N ASP A 74 1.59 10.47 4.09
CA ASP A 74 0.85 9.48 3.29
C ASP A 74 0.80 9.87 1.80
N MET A 75 0.74 11.16 1.49
CA MET A 75 0.78 11.65 0.11
C MET A 75 2.15 11.40 -0.52
N ALA A 76 3.25 11.69 0.20
CA ALA A 76 4.61 11.40 -0.24
C ALA A 76 4.82 9.91 -0.48
N LEU A 77 4.28 9.05 0.40
CA LEU A 77 4.30 7.59 0.25
C LEU A 77 3.61 7.17 -1.06
N ALA A 78 2.40 7.67 -1.31
CA ALA A 78 1.64 7.38 -2.51
C ALA A 78 2.33 7.86 -3.80
N LEU A 79 2.89 9.08 -3.79
CA LEU A 79 3.58 9.66 -4.95
C LEU A 79 4.89 8.93 -5.30
N SER A 80 5.59 8.41 -4.30
CA SER A 80 6.83 7.67 -4.47
C SER A 80 6.61 6.29 -5.10
N ALA A 81 5.41 5.73 -4.90
CA ALA A 81 5.00 4.40 -5.30
C ALA A 81 4.13 4.40 -6.59
N LYS A 82 4.37 5.31 -7.55
CA LYS A 82 3.53 5.56 -8.76
C LYS A 82 3.20 4.34 -9.67
N GLY A 83 3.81 3.17 -9.46
CA GLY A 83 3.54 1.95 -10.24
C GLY A 83 2.47 1.02 -9.66
N PHE A 84 2.08 1.23 -8.41
CA PHE A 84 1.23 0.30 -7.67
C PHE A 84 -0.25 0.68 -7.74
N ALA A 85 -1.14 -0.32 -7.63
CA ALA A 85 -2.56 -0.07 -7.50
C ALA A 85 -2.86 0.57 -6.14
N TRP A 86 -2.27 0.06 -5.06
CA TRP A 86 -2.48 0.58 -3.70
C TRP A 86 -2.10 2.05 -3.57
N SER A 87 -1.06 2.51 -4.25
CA SER A 87 -0.61 3.91 -4.18
C SER A 87 -1.59 4.87 -4.84
N ARG A 88 -2.21 4.43 -5.95
CA ARG A 88 -3.27 5.20 -6.64
C ARG A 88 -4.52 5.27 -5.78
N ALA A 89 -4.91 4.17 -5.15
CA ALA A 89 -6.04 4.14 -4.23
C ALA A 89 -5.79 4.99 -2.98
N LEU A 90 -4.60 4.91 -2.38
CA LEU A 90 -4.21 5.77 -1.25
C LEU A 90 -4.28 7.25 -1.62
N LYS A 91 -3.69 7.63 -2.76
CA LYS A 91 -3.75 9.00 -3.28
C LYS A 91 -5.19 9.48 -3.49
N HIS A 92 -6.05 8.62 -4.02
CA HIS A 92 -7.46 8.93 -4.23
C HIS A 92 -8.17 9.13 -2.89
N LYS A 93 -7.98 8.22 -1.93
CA LYS A 93 -8.53 8.31 -0.57
C LYS A 93 -8.11 9.59 0.14
N LEU A 94 -6.82 9.96 0.08
CA LEU A 94 -6.33 11.20 0.71
C LEU A 94 -6.99 12.45 0.12
N ARG A 95 -7.29 12.46 -1.18
CA ARG A 95 -7.99 13.57 -1.83
C ARG A 95 -9.46 13.67 -1.44
N LEU A 96 -10.10 12.54 -1.13
CA LEU A 96 -11.49 12.49 -0.66
C LEU A 96 -11.61 12.86 0.82
N ASN A 97 -10.69 12.38 1.66
CA ASN A 97 -10.69 12.61 3.11
C ASN A 97 -10.46 14.08 3.55
N TYR A 98 -10.26 15.01 2.60
CA TYR A 98 -10.30 16.44 2.89
C TYR A 98 -11.75 16.98 3.05
N LYS A 99 -12.78 16.15 2.82
CA LYS A 99 -14.18 16.61 2.77
C LYS A 99 -15.23 15.83 3.56
N ASP A 100 -14.89 14.74 4.25
CA ASP A 100 -15.88 14.05 5.10
C ASP A 100 -15.28 13.75 6.48
N ASP A 101 -15.71 14.59 7.42
CA ASP A 101 -15.89 14.22 8.82
C ASP A 101 -17.18 13.37 8.91
N ASP A 102 -17.21 12.43 9.84
CA ASP A 102 -18.34 11.56 10.18
C ASP A 102 -18.91 10.62 9.08
N ARG A 103 -18.55 9.33 9.21
CA ARG A 103 -19.55 8.26 9.38
C ARG A 103 -18.92 6.95 9.83
N VAL A 104 -19.10 6.69 11.13
CA VAL A 104 -19.13 5.36 11.74
C VAL A 104 -20.06 4.47 10.93
N GLY A 105 -19.57 3.30 10.54
CA GLY A 105 -20.34 2.22 9.94
C GLY A 105 -20.12 0.95 10.75
N ASP A 106 -20.72 0.90 11.94
CA ASP A 106 -21.08 -0.33 12.62
C ASP A 106 -22.21 -1.02 11.83
N GLY A 107 -22.19 -2.35 11.81
CA GLY A 107 -23.06 -3.18 10.98
C GLY A 107 -22.92 -4.66 11.31
N HIS A 108 -23.58 -5.05 12.40
CA HIS A 108 -23.90 -6.41 12.82
C HIS A 108 -24.65 -7.26 11.75
N GLY A 109 -24.41 -8.58 11.74
CA GLY A 109 -25.47 -9.60 11.52
C GLY A 109 -25.32 -10.64 10.39
N GLU A 110 -24.75 -11.80 10.73
CA GLU A 110 -24.97 -13.23 10.30
C GLU A 110 -25.91 -13.61 9.11
N PRO A 111 -25.65 -14.74 8.39
CA PRO A 111 -25.84 -16.09 8.95
C PRO A 111 -24.76 -17.14 8.62
N VAL A 112 -24.59 -18.03 9.60
CA VAL A 112 -23.78 -19.26 9.60
C VAL A 112 -24.27 -20.28 8.57
N THR A 113 -23.37 -20.71 7.69
CA THR A 113 -23.45 -22.02 7.03
C THR A 113 -22.20 -22.81 7.37
N LYS A 114 -22.36 -23.91 8.12
CA LYS A 114 -21.29 -24.83 8.51
C LYS A 114 -20.69 -25.51 7.27
N LYS A 115 -19.49 -25.08 6.89
CA LYS A 115 -18.59 -25.74 5.93
C LYS A 115 -17.22 -25.97 6.59
N PRO A 116 -16.40 -26.93 6.10
CA PRO A 116 -15.26 -27.49 6.85
C PRO A 116 -14.28 -26.42 7.35
N LYS A 117 -13.81 -26.62 8.59
CA LYS A 117 -13.12 -25.64 9.46
C LYS A 117 -11.87 -24.96 8.89
N THR A 118 -11.34 -25.40 7.75
CA THR A 118 -10.10 -24.88 7.14
C THR A 118 -10.33 -23.86 6.03
N GLU A 119 -11.41 -23.96 5.25
CA GLU A 119 -11.64 -23.05 4.10
C GLU A 119 -12.22 -21.70 4.54
N HIS A 120 -13.04 -21.68 5.59
CA HIS A 120 -13.62 -20.45 6.15
C HIS A 120 -12.55 -19.49 6.71
N GLU A 121 -11.49 -20.06 7.30
CA GLU A 121 -10.45 -19.28 7.96
C GLU A 121 -9.53 -18.59 6.93
N GLU A 122 -9.29 -19.22 5.78
CA GLU A 122 -8.49 -18.63 4.70
C GLU A 122 -9.23 -17.46 4.03
N GLU A 123 -10.54 -17.61 3.81
CA GLU A 123 -11.38 -16.54 3.27
C GLU A 123 -11.48 -15.34 4.24
N GLU A 124 -11.62 -15.58 5.54
CA GLU A 124 -11.57 -14.54 6.58
C GLU A 124 -10.23 -13.81 6.60
N ARG A 125 -9.11 -14.54 6.54
CA ARG A 125 -7.77 -13.96 6.46
C ARG A 125 -7.62 -13.09 5.22
N MET A 126 -8.08 -13.57 4.08
CA MET A 126 -8.09 -12.79 2.84
C MET A 126 -8.92 -11.52 2.96
N MET A 127 -10.07 -11.58 3.61
CA MET A 127 -10.89 -10.41 3.90
C MET A 127 -10.15 -9.40 4.80
N CYS A 128 -9.43 -9.88 5.80
CA CYS A 128 -8.59 -9.03 6.65
C CYS A 128 -7.46 -8.35 5.86
N LEU A 129 -6.76 -9.09 4.98
CA LEU A 129 -5.71 -8.52 4.13
C LEU A 129 -6.23 -7.39 3.22
N ARG A 130 -7.42 -7.56 2.64
CA ARG A 130 -8.07 -6.53 1.81
C ARG A 130 -8.39 -5.25 2.59
N LYS A 131 -8.61 -5.34 3.90
CA LYS A 131 -8.86 -4.17 4.77
C LYS A 131 -7.57 -3.41 5.13
N LEU A 132 -6.41 -4.07 5.09
CA LEU A 132 -5.12 -3.49 5.48
C LEU A 132 -4.48 -2.64 4.38
N ILE A 133 -4.68 -3.02 3.11
CA ILE A 133 -4.07 -2.31 1.98
C ILE A 133 -5.03 -1.24 1.41
N PRO A 134 -4.54 -0.02 1.12
CA PRO A 134 -5.35 1.00 0.47
C PRO A 134 -5.93 0.49 -0.86
N GLY A 135 -7.26 0.52 -1.00
CA GLY A 135 -7.95 0.04 -2.20
C GLY A 135 -8.07 -1.48 -2.31
N GLY A 136 -7.77 -2.24 -1.26
CA GLY A 136 -7.83 -3.71 -1.28
C GLY A 136 -9.24 -4.27 -1.47
N LYS A 137 -10.28 -3.49 -1.15
CA LYS A 137 -11.67 -3.84 -1.44
C LYS A 137 -12.02 -3.69 -2.93
N GLU A 138 -11.32 -2.82 -3.65
CA GLU A 138 -11.57 -2.50 -5.06
C GLU A 138 -10.61 -3.24 -6.02
N MET A 139 -9.44 -3.68 -5.55
CA MET A 139 -8.39 -4.37 -6.34
C MET A 139 -8.71 -5.84 -6.70
N MET A 140 -9.99 -6.20 -6.79
CA MET A 140 -10.61 -7.53 -6.73
C MET A 140 -10.33 -8.53 -7.87
N ALA A 141 -9.20 -8.48 -8.56
CA ALA A 141 -9.00 -9.33 -9.74
C ALA A 141 -8.42 -10.72 -9.42
N ASP A 142 -7.59 -10.85 -8.38
CA ASP A 142 -6.78 -12.05 -8.15
C ASP A 142 -6.03 -11.99 -6.81
N ASP A 143 -5.96 -13.11 -6.08
CA ASP A 143 -5.31 -13.18 -4.77
C ASP A 143 -3.78 -13.07 -4.89
N GLU A 144 -3.18 -13.58 -5.97
CA GLU A 144 -1.75 -13.42 -6.23
C GLU A 144 -1.41 -11.93 -6.46
N MET A 145 -2.24 -11.21 -7.22
CA MET A 145 -2.11 -9.75 -7.37
C MET A 145 -2.26 -9.00 -6.04
N LEU A 146 -3.23 -9.38 -5.19
CA LEU A 146 -3.40 -8.76 -3.88
C LEU A 146 -2.15 -8.93 -3.01
N LEU A 147 -1.60 -10.15 -2.95
CA LEU A 147 -0.40 -10.44 -2.15
C LEU A 147 0.83 -9.70 -2.70
N SER A 148 0.95 -9.56 -4.03
CA SER A 148 2.02 -8.78 -4.65
C SER A 148 1.95 -7.29 -4.31
N GLU A 149 0.75 -6.70 -4.38
CA GLU A 149 0.50 -5.31 -4.00
C GLU A 149 0.73 -5.11 -2.50
N LEU A 150 0.27 -6.04 -1.65
CA LEU A 150 0.49 -6.01 -0.21
C LEU A 150 1.98 -6.07 0.15
N GLY A 151 2.74 -6.98 -0.46
CA GLY A 151 4.18 -7.08 -0.23
C GLY A 151 4.93 -5.80 -0.61
N SER A 152 4.50 -5.16 -1.70
CA SER A 152 5.05 -3.88 -2.14
C SER A 152 4.68 -2.72 -1.21
N TYR A 153 3.45 -2.73 -0.68
CA TYR A 153 3.00 -1.76 0.31
C TYR A 153 3.81 -1.87 1.60
N VAL A 154 3.96 -3.08 2.16
CA VAL A 154 4.79 -3.35 3.34
C VAL A 154 6.23 -2.89 3.13
N SER A 155 6.83 -3.20 1.98
CA SER A 155 8.20 -2.75 1.67
C SER A 155 8.31 -1.21 1.66
N CYS A 156 7.30 -0.51 1.14
CA CYS A 156 7.31 0.96 1.14
C CYS A 156 7.11 1.55 2.54
N LEU A 157 6.30 0.91 3.40
CA LEU A 157 6.14 1.30 4.80
C LEU A 157 7.45 1.14 5.59
N GLU A 158 8.15 0.02 5.40
CA GLU A 158 9.46 -0.20 6.02
C GLU A 158 10.47 0.87 5.61
N LEU A 159 10.54 1.20 4.31
CA LEU A 159 11.40 2.26 3.81
C LEU A 159 11.02 3.63 4.37
N GLN A 160 9.73 3.95 4.43
CA GLN A 160 9.21 5.17 5.04
C GLN A 160 9.68 5.29 6.50
N VAL A 161 9.53 4.25 7.32
CA VAL A 161 9.96 4.24 8.72
C VAL A 161 11.46 4.43 8.84
N ASN A 162 12.25 3.78 7.97
CA ASN A 162 13.70 3.90 7.96
C ASN A 162 14.15 5.33 7.62
N ILE A 163 13.52 5.97 6.65
CA ILE A 163 13.82 7.35 6.25
C ILE A 163 13.45 8.34 7.36
N LEU A 164 12.26 8.19 7.95
CA LEU A 164 11.82 9.05 9.05
C LEU A 164 12.75 8.89 10.27
N ARG A 165 13.19 7.67 10.57
CA ARG A 165 14.15 7.41 11.66
C ARG A 165 15.51 8.04 11.38
N SER A 166 16.03 7.98 10.16
CA SER A 166 17.31 8.59 9.83
C SER A 166 17.27 10.11 9.89
N MET A 167 16.12 10.74 9.59
CA MET A 167 15.92 12.18 9.78
C MET A 167 16.01 12.59 11.25
N LEU A 168 15.60 11.73 12.18
CA LEU A 168 15.68 11.99 13.63
C LEU A 168 17.08 11.74 14.22
N GLN A 169 17.90 10.90 13.57
CA GLN A 169 19.26 10.57 14.03
C GLN A 169 20.33 11.55 13.53
N ASN A 170 20.01 12.32 12.49
CA ASN A 170 20.91 13.30 11.87
C ASN A 170 20.63 14.76 12.31
N ASN A 171 19.73 14.95 13.29
CA ASN A 171 19.46 16.21 13.99
C ASN A 171 19.95 16.09 15.43
#